data_AF-A0A3R9T4Y2-F1
#
_entry.id   AF-A0A3R9T4Y2-F1
#
_cell.length_a   1.000
_cell.length_b   1.000
_cell.length_c   1.000
_cell.angle_alpha   90.00
_cell.angle_beta   90.00
_cell.angle_gamma   90.00
#
_symmetry.space_group_name_H-M   'P 1'
#
loop_
_entity.id
_entity.type
_entity.pdbx_description
1 polymer ?
#
loop_
_entity_poly.entity_id
_entity_poly.type
_entity_poly.pdbx_seq_one_letter_code
_entity_poly.pdbx_strand_id
1 'polypeptide(L)'
;MKIFQNKVSALRNVLVGATMVVAASSAFAHVKLESATPAINASVASQPKNITLNFGDEVMLMNVKLLDAQRKDIPLNYQVT
;
A
#
# COMPACT_ATOMS: atom_id res chain seq x y z
N MET A 1 27.75 -26.06 -37.13
CA MET A 1 27.50 -25.83 -35.68
C MET A 1 27.17 -24.36 -35.33
N LYS A 2 26.66 -23.52 -36.26
CA LYS A 2 26.31 -22.10 -35.96
C LYS A 2 24.83 -21.88 -35.61
N ILE A 3 23.93 -22.69 -36.18
CA ILE A 3 22.47 -22.57 -35.99
C ILE A 3 22.08 -22.88 -34.53
N PHE A 4 22.70 -23.89 -33.93
CA PHE A 4 22.45 -24.27 -32.52
C PHE A 4 22.95 -23.21 -31.53
N GLN A 5 24.06 -22.52 -31.82
CA GLN A 5 24.59 -21.46 -30.95
C GLN A 5 23.69 -20.22 -30.94
N ASN A 6 23.11 -19.84 -32.08
CA ASN A 6 22.16 -18.73 -32.15
C ASN A 6 20.87 -19.00 -31.36
N LYS A 7 20.37 -20.24 -31.37
CA LYS A 7 19.18 -20.62 -30.58
C LYS A 7 19.42 -20.56 -29.07
N VAL A 8 20.62 -20.94 -28.62
CA VAL A 8 21.01 -20.87 -27.20
C VAL A 8 21.19 -19.42 -26.73
N SER A 9 21.78 -18.54 -27.55
CA SER A 9 21.87 -17.10 -27.23
C SER A 9 20.49 -16.43 -27.18
N ALA A 10 19.59 -16.74 -28.13
CA ALA A 10 18.24 -16.19 -28.11
C ALA A 10 17.46 -16.62 -26.85
N LEU A 11 17.55 -17.90 -26.47
CA LEU A 11 16.90 -18.42 -25.27
C LEU A 11 17.45 -17.78 -23.98
N ARG A 12 18.77 -17.58 -23.88
CA ARG A 12 19.39 -16.89 -22.75
C ARG A 12 18.91 -15.44 -22.63
N ASN A 13 18.82 -14.72 -23.75
CA ASN A 13 18.35 -13.34 -23.73
C ASN A 13 16.89 -13.23 -23.32
N VAL A 14 16.03 -14.16 -23.76
CA VAL A 14 14.63 -14.24 -23.32
C VAL A 14 14.54 -14.54 -21.83
N LEU A 15 15.34 -15.49 -21.32
CA LEU A 15 15.35 -15.85 -19.91
C LEU A 15 15.82 -14.69 -19.02
N VAL A 16 16.89 -13.98 -19.42
CA VAL A 16 17.40 -12.80 -18.72
C VAL A 16 16.38 -11.65 -18.78
N GLY A 17 15.74 -11.44 -19.93
CA GLY A 17 14.68 -10.45 -20.06
C GLY A 17 13.48 -10.75 -19.15
N ALA A 18 13.05 -12.01 -19.09
CA ALA A 18 11.94 -12.44 -18.23
C ALA A 18 12.26 -12.28 -16.74
N THR A 19 13.47 -12.65 -16.29
CA THR A 19 13.87 -12.48 -14.89
C THR A 19 14.00 -11.02 -14.49
N MET A 20 14.46 -10.13 -15.39
CA MET A 20 14.48 -8.69 -15.13
C MET A 20 13.09 -8.09 -14.98
N VAL A 21 12.10 -8.53 -15.76
CA VAL A 21 10.71 -8.06 -15.64
C VAL A 21 10.09 -8.49 -14.31
N VAL A 22 10.36 -9.72 -13.86
CA VAL A 22 9.87 -10.21 -12.55
C VAL A 22 10.60 -9.51 -11.38
N ALA A 23 11.89 -9.23 -11.49
CA ALA A 23 12.62 -8.50 -10.46
C ALA A 23 12.22 -7.01 -10.37
N ALA A 24 11.75 -6.42 -11.47
CA ALA A 24 11.28 -5.04 -11.52
C ALA A 24 9.86 -4.83 -10.94
N SER A 25 9.18 -5.90 -10.50
CA SER A 25 7.91 -5.76 -9.77
C SER A 25 8.16 -5.35 -8.32
N SER A 26 8.81 -4.21 -8.10
CA SER A 26 8.74 -3.46 -6.85
C SER A 26 7.35 -2.78 -6.74
N ALA A 27 6.29 -3.56 -6.90
CA ALA A 27 4.92 -3.08 -6.85
C ALA A 27 4.50 -2.96 -5.38
N PHE A 28 4.41 -1.71 -4.91
CA PHE A 28 3.79 -1.22 -3.67
C PHE A 28 4.66 -1.21 -2.40
N ALA A 29 5.77 -0.47 -2.41
CA ALA A 29 6.45 -0.05 -1.17
C ALA A 29 5.69 1.01 -0.35
N HIS A 30 4.50 1.43 -0.79
CA HIS A 30 3.62 2.30 -0.01
C HIS A 30 2.51 1.45 0.61
N VAL A 31 2.52 1.35 1.94
CA VAL A 31 1.48 0.65 2.69
C VAL A 31 0.15 1.36 2.48
N LYS A 32 -0.86 0.60 2.07
CA LYS A 32 -2.21 1.12 1.81
C LYS A 32 -3.09 0.92 3.04
N LEU A 33 -4.02 1.86 3.23
CA LEU A 33 -5.16 1.63 4.11
C LEU A 33 -6.09 0.62 3.43
N GLU A 34 -6.24 -0.55 4.03
CA GLU A 34 -7.14 -1.60 3.53
C GLU A 34 -8.59 -1.35 3.96
N SER A 35 -8.77 -0.90 5.21
CA SER A 35 -10.09 -0.59 5.75
C SER A 35 -10.03 0.39 6.91
N ALA A 36 -11.18 1.00 7.20
CA ALA A 36 -11.37 1.85 8.37
C ALA A 36 -12.70 1.52 9.05
N THR A 37 -12.74 1.71 10.37
CA THR A 37 -13.97 1.66 11.15
C THR A 37 -14.10 2.95 11.97
N PRO A 38 -15.14 3.79 11.75
CA PRO A 38 -16.17 3.66 10.71
C PRO A 38 -15.62 3.65 9.28
N ALA A 39 -16.36 3.04 8.35
CA ALA A 39 -15.96 2.97 6.95
C ALA A 39 -15.97 4.36 6.28
N ILE A 40 -15.22 4.49 5.20
CA ILE A 40 -15.18 5.73 4.40
C ILE A 40 -16.61 6.06 3.95
N ASN A 41 -17.02 7.32 4.15
CA ASN A 41 -18.36 7.82 3.84
C ASN A 41 -19.51 7.17 4.62
N ALA A 42 -19.24 6.43 5.71
CA ALA A 42 -20.29 5.86 6.53
C ALA A 42 -21.05 6.96 7.28
N SER A 43 -22.38 6.86 7.27
CA SER A 43 -23.22 7.57 8.25
C SER A 43 -23.31 6.72 9.51
N VAL A 44 -22.97 7.32 10.65
CA VAL A 44 -22.99 6.65 11.95
C VAL A 44 -24.15 7.15 12.78
N ALA A 45 -24.89 6.25 13.41
CA ALA A 45 -26.05 6.59 14.23
C ALA A 45 -25.67 7.27 15.56
N SER A 46 -24.44 7.05 16.02
CA SER A 46 -23.91 7.62 17.26
C SER A 46 -22.42 7.92 17.11
N GLN A 47 -21.90 8.86 17.91
CA GLN A 47 -20.49 9.22 17.88
C GLN A 47 -19.60 8.03 18.27
N PRO A 48 -18.65 7.62 17.40
CA PRO A 48 -17.70 6.56 17.72
C PRO A 48 -16.69 7.05 18.76
N LYS A 49 -16.34 6.17 19.72
CA LYS A 49 -15.30 6.47 20.72
C LYS A 49 -13.89 6.38 20.12
N ASN A 50 -13.71 5.48 19.15
CA ASN A 50 -12.44 5.18 18.51
C ASN A 50 -12.62 5.16 16.98
N ILE A 51 -11.54 5.48 16.27
CA ILE A 51 -11.41 5.24 14.83
C ILE A 51 -10.28 4.24 14.65
N THR A 52 -10.55 3.16 13.94
CA THR A 52 -9.57 2.10 13.65
C THR A 52 -9.19 2.16 12.18
N LEU A 53 -7.89 2.19 11.91
CA LEU A 53 -7.31 2.20 10.56
C LEU A 53 -6.50 0.92 10.38
N ASN A 54 -6.86 0.10 9.39
CA ASN A 54 -6.18 -1.16 9.10
C ASN A 54 -5.34 -1.00 7.85
N PHE A 55 -4.03 -1.19 8.00
CA PHE A 55 -3.05 -1.08 6.92
C PHE A 55 -2.59 -2.47 6.50
N GLY A 56 -2.24 -2.63 5.23
CA GLY A 56 -1.83 -3.94 4.68
C GLY A 56 -0.44 -4.41 5.12
N ASP A 57 0.28 -3.57 5.88
CA ASP A 57 1.58 -3.88 6.47
C ASP A 57 1.79 -2.96 7.69
N GLU A 58 2.88 -3.17 8.43
CA GLU A 58 3.27 -2.31 9.55
C GLU A 58 3.49 -0.86 9.09
N VAL A 59 2.93 0.09 9.84
CA VAL A 59 3.08 1.53 9.56
C VAL A 59 3.49 2.30 10.80
N MET A 60 4.32 3.32 10.59
CA MET A 60 4.56 4.36 11.57
C MET A 60 3.73 5.59 11.20
N LEU A 61 2.72 5.90 12.01
CA LEU A 61 1.84 7.04 11.76
C LEU A 61 2.59 8.36 12.00
N MET A 62 2.92 9.06 10.92
CA MET A 62 3.60 10.37 11.01
C MET A 62 2.64 11.51 11.38
N ASN A 63 1.38 11.44 10.95
CA ASN A 63 0.37 12.46 11.21
C ASN A 63 -1.05 11.90 11.03
N VAL A 64 -1.93 12.15 12.00
CA VAL A 64 -3.35 11.84 11.93
C VAL A 64 -4.13 13.04 12.43
N LYS A 65 -5.09 13.52 11.62
CA LYS A 65 -5.97 14.64 11.97
C LYS A 65 -7.42 14.21 11.85
N LEU A 66 -8.22 14.60 12.85
CA LEU A 66 -9.66 14.54 12.76
C LEU A 66 -10.19 15.94 12.42
N LEU A 67 -11.01 16.04 11.38
CA LEU A 67 -11.58 17.30 10.92
C LEU A 67 -13.09 17.28 11.07
N ASP A 68 -13.69 18.41 11.44
CA ASP A 68 -15.14 18.61 11.30
C ASP A 68 -15.55 18.97 9.86
N ALA A 69 -16.85 19.20 9.65
CA ALA A 69 -17.39 19.55 8.33
C ALA A 69 -16.85 20.88 7.79
N GLN A 70 -16.35 21.77 8.66
CA GLN A 70 -15.74 23.05 8.35
C GLN A 70 -14.23 22.95 8.17
N ARG A 71 -13.66 21.74 8.20
CA ARG A 71 -12.22 21.45 8.17
C ARG A 71 -11.44 22.00 9.36
N LYS A 72 -12.10 22.19 10.51
CA LYS A 72 -11.41 22.54 11.75
C LYS A 72 -10.83 21.29 12.39
N ASP A 73 -9.58 21.38 12.83
CA ASP A 73 -8.90 20.32 13.56
C ASP A 73 -9.61 20.06 14.91
N ILE A 74 -10.07 18.82 15.10
CA ILE A 74 -10.52 18.27 16.38
C ILE A 74 -9.31 17.57 17.04
N PRO A 75 -8.87 18.01 18.22
CA PRO A 75 -7.74 17.38 18.91
C PRO A 75 -8.02 15.90 19.19
N LEU A 76 -7.09 15.04 18.77
CA LEU A 76 -7.11 13.62 19.11
C LEU A 76 -6.20 13.39 20.31
N ASN A 77 -6.71 12.68 21.32
CA ASN A 77 -5.86 12.10 22.36
C ASN A 77 -5.38 10.74 21.86
N TYR A 78 -4.32 10.72 21.06
CA TYR A 78 -3.76 9.50 20.49
C TYR A 78 -2.48 9.09 21.24
N GLN A 79 -2.39 7.80 21.59
CA GLN A 79 -1.17 7.16 22.05
C GLN A 79 -0.73 6.15 20.98
N VAL A 80 0.51 6.29 20.48
CA VAL A 80 1.18 5.20 19.76
C VAL A 80 1.47 4.13 20.82
N THR A 81 0.92 2.92 20.66
CA THR A 81 1.21 1.80 21.56
C THR A 81 2.43 1.05 21.07
#